data_AF-C0XGZ7-F1
#
_entry.id   AF-C0XGZ7-F1
#
_cell.length_a   1.000
_cell.length_b   1.000
_cell.length_c   1.000
_cell.angle_alpha   90.00
_cell.angle_beta   90.00
_cell.angle_gamma   90.00
#
_symmetry.space_group_name_H-M   'P 1'
#
loop_
_entity.id
_entity.type
_entity.pdbx_description
1 polymer ?
#
loop_
_entity_poly.entity_id
_entity_poly.type
_entity_poly.pdbx_seq_one_letter_code
_entity_poly.pdbx_strand_id
1 'polypeptide(L)' 'MKLTEYLHDQLKFLNDQMSSAKKDKDETMQYLVDSKITEVKLILEALQKGIIDEA' A
#
# COMPACT_ATOMS: atom_id res chain seq x y z
N MET A 1 8.18 -4.34 -15.47
CA MET A 1 7.20 -4.57 -14.39
C MET A 1 6.10 -3.55 -14.58
N LYS A 2 4.83 -3.94 -14.62
CA LYS A 2 3.75 -2.95 -14.72
C LYS A 2 3.62 -2.20 -13.39
N LEU A 3 3.34 -0.90 -13.43
CA LEU A 3 3.18 -0.10 -12.21
C LEU A 3 2.09 -0.69 -11.28
N THR A 4 0.98 -1.14 -11.84
CA THR A 4 -0.09 -1.82 -11.09
C THR A 4 0.39 -3.11 -10.41
N GLU A 5 1.21 -3.92 -11.07
CA GLU A 5 1.78 -5.14 -10.46
C GLU A 5 2.66 -4.79 -9.26
N TYR A 6 3.54 -3.80 -9.43
CA TYR A 6 4.39 -3.30 -8.34
C TYR A 6 3.54 -2.78 -7.16
N LEU A 7 2.50 -1.98 -7.41
CA LEU A 7 1.63 -1.45 -6.36
C LEU A 7 0.84 -2.55 -5.64
N HIS A 8 0.44 -3.61 -6.34
CA HIS A 8 -0.18 -4.78 -5.71
C HIS A 8 0.81 -5.56 -4.82
N ASP A 9 2.05 -5.74 -5.27
CA ASP A 9 3.11 -6.35 -4.45
C ASP A 9 3.41 -5.49 -3.21
N GLN A 10 3.44 -4.17 -3.35
CA GLN A 10 3.58 -3.23 -2.22
C GLN A 10 2.42 -3.35 -1.23
N LEU A 11 1.17 -3.44 -1.71
CA LEU A 11 0.03 -3.66 -0.81
C LEU A 11 0.16 -4.97 -0.04
N LYS A 12 0.59 -6.05 -0.70
CA LYS A 12 0.80 -7.34 -0.03
C LYS A 12 1.86 -7.20 1.07
N PHE A 13 3.02 -6.63 0.74
CA PHE A 13 4.08 -6.38 1.70
C PHE A 13 3.62 -5.54 2.89
N LEU A 14 2.90 -4.43 2.64
CA LEU A 14 2.40 -3.56 3.70
C LEU A 14 1.35 -4.25 4.58
N ASN A 15 0.50 -5.11 4.03
CA ASN A 15 -0.44 -5.89 4.83
C ASN A 15 0.27 -6.91 5.75
N ASP A 16 1.36 -7.51 5.29
CA ASP A 16 2.20 -8.40 6.10
C ASP A 16 2.90 -7.62 7.23
N GLN A 17 3.39 -6.41 6.94
CA GLN A 17 3.95 -5.49 7.94
C GLN A 17 2.90 -5.04 8.97
N MET A 18 1.68 -4.72 8.54
CA MET A 18 0.57 -4.38 9.44
C MET A 18 0.24 -5.54 10.38
N SER A 19 0.23 -6.76 9.85
CA SER A 19 -0.03 -7.97 10.64
C SER A 19 1.05 -8.19 11.70
N SER A 20 2.32 -7.95 11.34
CA SER A 20 3.46 -8.03 12.26
C SER A 20 3.38 -6.93 13.33
N ALA A 21 3.12 -5.68 12.94
CA ALA A 21 3.00 -4.56 13.86
C ALA A 21 1.83 -4.74 14.86
N LYS A 22 0.70 -5.32 14.42
CA LYS A 22 -0.41 -5.69 15.31
C LYS A 22 -0.03 -6.78 16.30
N LYS A 23 0.69 -7.81 15.84
CA LYS A 23 1.17 -8.90 16.70
C LYS A 23 2.12 -8.38 17.78
N ASP A 24 3.00 -7.46 17.41
CA ASP A 24 4.02 -6.88 18.30
C ASP A 24 3.48 -5.69 19.12
N LYS A 25 2.21 -5.31 18.92
CA LYS A 25 1.55 -4.14 19.52
C LYS A 25 2.31 -2.83 19.27
N ASP A 26 2.99 -2.72 18.13
CA ASP A 26 3.66 -1.51 17.71
C ASP A 26 2.65 -0.56 17.06
N GLU A 27 2.08 0.34 17.87
CA GLU A 27 1.07 1.31 17.42
C GLU A 27 1.62 2.34 16.43
N THR A 28 2.91 2.71 16.57
CA THR A 28 3.56 3.66 15.67
C THR A 28 3.72 3.06 14.28
N MET A 29 4.20 1.81 14.22
CA MET A 29 4.34 1.10 12.96
C MET A 29 2.98 0.82 12.32
N GLN A 30 1.95 0.49 13.11
CA GLN A 30 0.58 0.37 12.59
C GLN A 30 0.11 1.66 11.91
N TYR A 31 0.29 2.82 12.54
CA TYR A 31 -0.11 4.10 11.96
C TYR A 31 0.64 4.41 10.65
N LEU A 32 1.96 4.20 10.64
CA LEU A 32 2.79 4.44 9.45
C LEU A 32 2.40 3.52 8.29
N VAL A 33 2.19 2.23 8.57
CA VAL A 33 1.79 1.25 7.56
C VAL A 33 0.39 1.54 7.03
N ASP A 34 -0.55 1.94 7.88
CA ASP A 34 -1.91 2.32 7.46
C ASP A 34 -1.91 3.52 6.50
N SER A 35 -1.13 4.56 6.83
CA SER A 35 -0.92 5.72 5.98
C SER A 35 -0.38 5.32 4.60
N LYS A 36 0.62 4.43 4.55
CA LYS A 36 1.19 3.94 3.29
C LYS A 36 0.25 3.05 2.49
N ILE A 37 -0.53 2.19 3.15
CA ILE A 37 -1.59 1.41 2.48
C ILE A 37 -2.60 2.34 1.81
N THR A 38 -2.99 3.42 2.50
CA THR A 38 -3.92 4.41 1.98
C THR A 38 -3.36 5.14 0.75
N GLU A 39 -2.10 5.58 0.80
CA GLU A 39 -1.42 6.19 -0.36
C GLU A 39 -1.42 5.26 -1.58
N VAL A 40 -1.03 3.98 -1.39
CA VAL A 40 -0.97 3.01 -2.50
C VAL A 40 -2.36 2.75 -3.10
N LYS A 41 -3.41 2.66 -2.26
CA LYS A 41 -4.80 2.53 -2.72
C LYS A 41 -5.25 3.73 -3.56
N LEU A 42 -4.90 4.95 -3.14
CA LEU A 42 -5.24 6.17 -3.90
C LEU A 42 -4.54 6.20 -5.26
N ILE A 43 -3.29 5.75 -5.34
CA ILE A 43 -2.56 5.66 -6.62
C ILE A 43 -3.21 4.63 -7.54
N LEU A 44 -3.56 3.44 -7.02
CA LEU A 44 -4.28 2.42 -7.79
C LEU A 44 -5.63 2.93 -8.30
N GLU A 45 -6.38 3.66 -7.47
CA GLU A 45 -7.65 4.27 -7.89
C GLU A 45 -7.44 5.33 -8.98
N ALA A 46 -6.39 6.14 -8.88
CA ALA A 46 -6.05 7.13 -9.90
C ALA A 46 -5.64 6.49 -11.23
N LEU A 47 -4.91 5.38 -11.20
CA LEU A 47 -4.58 4.57 -12.39
C LEU A 47 -5.85 3.98 -13.03
N GLN A 48 -6.73 3.38 -12.22
CA GLN A 48 -8.00 2.83 -12.71
C GLN A 48 -8.91 3.89 -13.36
N LYS A 49 -8.86 5.12 -12.86
CA LYS A 49 -9.60 6.26 -13.41
C LYS A 49 -8.93 6.91 -14.62
N GLY A 50 -7.72 6.49 -15.00
CA GLY A 50 -6.92 7.13 -16.05
C GLY A 50 -6.47 8.55 -15.69
N ILE A 51 -6.37 8.87 -14.41
CA ILE A 51 -5.84 10.17 -13.91
C ILE A 51 -4.30 10.16 -13.97
N ILE A 52 -3.70 8.98 -13.79
CA ILE A 52 -2.27 8.72 -13.90
C ILE A 52 -2.09 7.66 -14.98
N ASP A 53 -1.08 7.81 -15.83
CA ASP A 53 -0.73 6.83 -16.85
C ASP A 53 0.36 5.87 -16.35
N GLU A 54 0.24 4.59 -16.71
CA GLU A 54 1.33 3.61 -16.59
C GLU A 54 2.31 3.84 -17.75
N ALA A 55 3.29 4.72 -17.57
CA ALA A 55 4.37 4.93 -18.52
C ALA A 55 5.22 3.66 -18.75
#